data_AF-A0A504X1D6-F1
#
_entry.id   AF-A0A504X1D6-F1
#
_cell.length_a   1.000
_cell.length_b   1.000
_cell.length_c   1.000
_cell.angle_alpha   90.00
_cell.angle_beta   90.00
_cell.angle_gamma   90.00
#
_symmetry.space_group_name_H-M   'P 1'
#
loop_
_entity.id
_entity.type
_entity.pdbx_description
1 polymer ?
#
loop_
_entity_poly.entity_id
_entity_poly.type
_entity_poly.pdbx_seq_one_letter_code
_entity_poly.pdbx_strand_id
1 'polypeptide(L)'
;MNSYVKRYVGTDPRVTHLVGFKRASERRLVVVCALAALGIYSAVYLYEEKERNRRHASIKKDIERERWRARELGLAAPIDDGFAERYEALDGNTPMPAAPTLPPALPTSLDYPRIKLLAIGDVGVGKSCLIKRYCEGRFVAKYIPTIGIDFGVKKVEVSKAAVLQQRRSEPSPPAETAQSGGGASSAIPSAVRVNFWDGSGDGDYREILNEFYEAAQGVLLMYDARSAQSFTALQDWWEELTMYCQGMPAASGGGGEGSDPALAGSAAGAGGKRASASSTVTSGTAAGKAVGRTDGRAPIVVLCANKVDDTAVPGAAAPRPRAVSEAQGRAWAREHGCAAYYETSASTGQNVKEAIEDLVVRMVAKFM
;
A
#
# COMPACT_ATOMS: atom_id res chain seq x y z
N MET A 1 -22.01 2.34 -45.63
CA MET A 1 -21.18 1.48 -46.51
C MET A 1 -21.67 1.47 -47.98
N ASN A 2 -22.17 2.60 -48.50
CA ASN A 2 -22.87 2.64 -49.82
C ASN A 2 -22.20 3.55 -50.88
N SER A 3 -21.21 4.35 -50.52
CA SER A 3 -20.50 5.26 -51.45
C SER A 3 -19.19 4.69 -51.98
N TYR A 4 -18.47 3.89 -51.19
CA TYR A 4 -17.17 3.32 -51.58
C TYR A 4 -17.26 2.21 -52.63
N VAL A 5 -18.28 1.35 -52.53
CA VAL A 5 -18.46 0.21 -53.47
C VAL A 5 -18.91 0.70 -54.86
N LYS A 6 -19.67 1.80 -54.92
CA LYS A 6 -20.17 2.38 -56.17
C LYS A 6 -19.07 2.96 -57.06
N ARG A 7 -17.91 3.34 -56.48
CA ARG A 7 -16.83 4.03 -57.20
C ARG A 7 -15.84 3.09 -57.89
N TYR A 8 -15.73 1.84 -57.44
CA TYR A 8 -14.69 0.90 -57.90
C TYR A 8 -15.20 -0.28 -58.73
N VAL A 9 -16.50 -0.56 -58.73
CA VAL A 9 -17.04 -1.81 -59.31
C VAL A 9 -17.74 -1.62 -60.66
N GLY A 10 -18.09 -0.38 -61.02
CA GLY A 10 -18.91 -0.13 -62.22
C GLY A 10 -20.28 -0.79 -62.13
N THR A 11 -21.18 -0.46 -63.06
CA THR A 11 -22.54 -0.99 -63.13
C THR A 11 -22.56 -2.41 -63.71
N ASP A 12 -21.68 -3.31 -63.26
CA ASP A 12 -21.68 -4.71 -63.68
C ASP A 12 -22.68 -5.51 -62.81
N PRO A 13 -23.77 -6.05 -63.40
CA PRO A 13 -24.77 -6.85 -62.67
C PRO A 13 -24.20 -8.13 -62.04
N ARG A 14 -23.03 -8.60 -62.48
CA ARG A 14 -22.41 -9.84 -61.98
C ARG A 14 -21.71 -9.65 -60.63
N VAL A 15 -21.11 -8.48 -60.39
CA VAL A 15 -20.38 -8.20 -59.14
C VAL A 15 -21.32 -7.79 -58.00
N THR A 16 -22.44 -7.13 -58.33
CA THR A 16 -23.51 -6.83 -57.37
C THR A 16 -24.19 -8.10 -56.83
N HIS A 17 -24.15 -9.21 -57.57
CA HIS A 17 -24.64 -10.50 -57.11
C HIS A 17 -23.65 -11.24 -56.17
N LEU A 18 -22.36 -10.85 -56.17
CA LEU A 18 -21.33 -11.43 -55.31
C LEU A 18 -21.30 -10.81 -53.91
N VAL A 19 -21.74 -9.54 -53.79
CA VAL A 19 -21.73 -8.76 -52.53
C VAL A 19 -23.13 -8.66 -51.90
N GLY A 20 -24.15 -9.23 -52.55
CA GLY A 20 -25.52 -9.24 -52.05
C GLY A 20 -25.74 -10.36 -51.04
N PHE A 21 -25.87 -10.01 -49.76
CA PHE A 21 -26.38 -10.85 -48.67
C PHE A 21 -27.75 -11.49 -49.02
N LYS A 22 -27.73 -12.58 -49.80
CA LYS A 22 -28.92 -13.30 -50.28
C LYS A 22 -29.09 -14.69 -49.67
N ARG A 23 -28.19 -15.16 -48.78
CA ARG A 23 -28.38 -16.46 -48.11
C ARG A 23 -29.03 -16.27 -46.75
N ALA A 24 -30.18 -16.93 -46.54
CA ALA A 24 -30.90 -16.94 -45.27
C ALA A 24 -30.03 -17.38 -44.08
N SER A 25 -28.99 -18.18 -44.33
CA SER A 25 -27.99 -18.59 -43.35
C SER A 25 -27.14 -17.43 -42.81
N GLU A 26 -26.80 -16.44 -43.63
CA GLU A 26 -25.99 -15.28 -43.20
C GLU A 26 -26.81 -14.32 -42.35
N ARG A 27 -28.10 -14.14 -42.69
CA ARG A 27 -29.02 -13.35 -41.85
C ARG A 27 -29.23 -14.01 -40.49
N ARG A 28 -29.36 -15.34 -40.46
CA ARG A 28 -29.43 -16.10 -39.20
C ARG A 28 -28.14 -15.95 -38.39
N LEU A 29 -26.97 -15.99 -39.03
CA LEU A 29 -25.69 -15.81 -38.35
C LEU A 29 -25.55 -14.42 -37.73
N VAL A 30 -25.91 -13.36 -38.44
CA VAL A 30 -25.88 -11.98 -37.90
C VAL A 30 -26.85 -11.82 -36.73
N VAL A 31 -28.06 -12.39 -36.83
CA VAL A 31 -29.03 -12.36 -35.72
C VAL A 31 -28.52 -13.14 -34.52
N VAL A 32 -27.91 -14.31 -34.70
CA VAL A 32 -27.32 -15.11 -33.62
C VAL A 32 -26.17 -14.34 -32.94
N CYS A 33 -25.28 -13.71 -33.72
CA CYS A 33 -24.20 -12.89 -33.16
C CYS A 33 -24.73 -11.67 -32.40
N ALA A 34 -25.78 -11.01 -32.89
CA ALA A 34 -26.40 -9.88 -32.21
C ALA A 34 -27.05 -10.30 -30.88
N LEU A 35 -27.76 -11.44 -30.86
CA LEU A 35 -28.35 -11.99 -29.63
C LEU A 35 -27.28 -12.44 -28.63
N ALA A 36 -26.18 -13.05 -29.11
CA ALA A 36 -25.04 -13.41 -28.26
C ALA A 36 -24.39 -12.16 -27.64
N ALA A 37 -24.17 -11.10 -28.42
CA ALA A 37 -23.64 -9.84 -27.92
C ALA A 37 -24.58 -9.19 -26.90
N LEU A 38 -25.89 -9.20 -27.14
CA LEU A 38 -26.88 -8.69 -26.18
C LEU A 38 -26.88 -9.52 -24.89
N GLY A 39 -26.73 -10.84 -24.98
CA GLY A 39 -26.61 -11.73 -23.83
C GLY A 39 -25.36 -11.47 -23.00
N ILE A 40 -24.20 -11.30 -23.65
CA ILE A 40 -22.94 -10.93 -22.98
C ILE A 40 -23.07 -9.56 -22.30
N TYR A 41 -23.61 -8.55 -23.01
CA TYR A 41 -23.82 -7.22 -22.46
C TYR A 41 -24.76 -7.25 -21.25
N SER A 42 -25.87 -7.98 -21.34
CA SER A 42 -26.82 -8.14 -20.23
C SER A 42 -26.18 -8.85 -19.03
N ALA A 43 -25.34 -9.87 -19.26
CA ALA A 43 -24.63 -10.58 -18.19
C ALA A 43 -23.60 -9.68 -17.49
N VAL A 44 -22.85 -8.88 -18.24
CA VAL A 44 -21.92 -7.88 -17.68
C VAL A 44 -22.69 -6.83 -16.89
N TYR A 45 -23.79 -6.31 -17.44
CA TYR A 45 -24.63 -5.32 -16.77
C TYR A 45 -25.18 -5.84 -15.43
N LEU A 46 -25.77 -7.05 -15.43
CA LEU A 46 -26.30 -7.67 -14.21
C LEU A 46 -25.20 -8.00 -13.19
N TYR A 47 -24.00 -8.37 -13.67
CA TYR A 47 -22.85 -8.57 -12.80
C TYR A 47 -22.41 -7.27 -12.13
N GLU A 48 -22.27 -6.18 -12.89
CA GLU A 48 -21.94 -4.86 -12.34
C GLU A 48 -23.01 -4.33 -11.39
N GLU A 49 -24.28 -4.58 -11.67
CA GLU A 49 -25.39 -4.19 -10.81
C GLU A 49 -25.37 -4.97 -9.49
N LYS A 50 -25.07 -6.27 -9.53
CA LYS A 50 -24.86 -7.10 -8.33
C LYS A 50 -23.68 -6.61 -7.49
N GLU A 51 -22.58 -6.22 -8.13
CA GLU A 51 -21.40 -5.67 -7.45
C GLU A 51 -21.68 -4.28 -6.85
N ARG A 52 -22.40 -3.40 -7.57
CA ARG A 52 -22.88 -2.12 -7.01
C ARG A 52 -23.75 -2.34 -5.76
N ASN A 53 -24.68 -3.28 -5.82
CA ASN A 53 -25.55 -3.61 -4.69
C ASN A 53 -24.76 -4.16 -3.48
N ARG A 54 -23.71 -4.95 -3.71
CA ARG A 54 -22.80 -5.41 -2.65
C ARG A 54 -22.03 -4.26 -2.00
N ARG A 55 -21.53 -3.32 -2.80
CA ARG A 55 -20.83 -2.12 -2.31
C ARG A 55 -21.77 -1.23 -1.48
N HIS A 56 -22.98 -0.97 -1.96
CA HIS A 56 -23.99 -0.22 -1.21
C HIS A 56 -24.38 -0.91 0.11
N ALA A 57 -24.53 -2.24 0.09
CA ALA A 57 -24.79 -3.00 1.32
C ALA A 57 -23.62 -2.92 2.32
N SER A 58 -22.36 -2.91 1.84
CA SER A 58 -21.18 -2.72 2.68
C SER A 58 -21.14 -1.32 3.29
N ILE A 59 -21.36 -0.29 2.47
CA ILE A 59 -21.39 1.12 2.91
C ILE A 59 -22.48 1.32 3.96
N LYS A 60 -23.68 0.76 3.75
CA LYS A 60 -24.78 0.84 4.73
C LYS A 60 -24.41 0.23 6.07
N LYS A 61 -23.74 -0.93 6.07
CA LYS A 61 -23.24 -1.58 7.29
C LYS A 61 -22.18 -0.75 8.00
N ASP A 62 -21.29 -0.08 7.26
CA ASP A 62 -20.27 0.78 7.84
C ASP A 62 -20.89 2.05 8.43
N ILE A 63 -21.89 2.66 7.77
CA ILE A 63 -22.67 3.78 8.31
C ILE A 63 -23.38 3.37 9.60
N GLU A 64 -24.03 2.20 9.63
CA GLU A 64 -24.69 1.70 10.84
C GLU A 64 -23.70 1.44 11.99
N ARG A 65 -22.50 0.94 11.67
CA ARG A 65 -21.41 0.72 12.64
C ARG A 65 -20.90 2.05 13.22
N GLU A 66 -20.70 3.05 12.38
CA GLU A 66 -20.30 4.39 12.83
C GLU A 66 -21.40 5.07 13.67
N ARG A 67 -22.67 4.91 13.30
CA ARG A 67 -23.81 5.37 14.12
C ARG A 67 -23.91 4.66 15.48
N TRP A 68 -23.51 3.40 15.56
CA TRP A 68 -23.43 2.67 16.82
C TRP A 68 -22.27 3.17 17.69
N ARG A 69 -21.08 3.36 17.11
CA ARG A 69 -19.91 3.94 17.79
C ARG A 69 -20.17 5.36 18.31
N ALA A 70 -20.84 6.20 17.53
CA ALA A 70 -21.21 7.55 17.96
C ALA A 70 -22.09 7.54 19.21
N ARG A 71 -23.03 6.58 19.30
CA ARG A 71 -23.91 6.40 20.47
C ARG A 71 -23.16 5.95 21.71
N GLU A 72 -22.21 5.03 21.59
CA GLU A 72 -21.36 4.61 22.74
C GLU A 72 -20.48 5.75 23.28
N LEU A 73 -20.00 6.62 22.39
CA LEU A 73 -19.13 7.75 22.73
C LEU A 73 -19.90 9.01 23.16
N GLY A 74 -21.24 8.95 23.26
CA GLY A 74 -22.08 10.09 23.62
C GLY A 74 -22.11 11.22 22.58
N LEU A 75 -21.68 10.95 21.35
CA LEU A 75 -21.68 11.90 20.23
C LEU A 75 -23.04 11.86 19.51
N ALA A 76 -23.54 13.01 19.08
CA ALA A 76 -24.78 13.08 18.32
C ALA A 76 -24.66 12.25 17.01
N ALA A 77 -25.73 11.54 16.64
CA ALA A 77 -25.73 10.73 15.43
C ALA A 77 -25.46 11.62 14.19
N PRO A 78 -24.66 11.15 13.20
CA PRO A 78 -24.46 11.88 11.95
C PRO A 78 -25.82 12.15 11.27
N ILE A 79 -26.15 13.42 11.09
CA ILE A 79 -27.35 13.87 10.38
C ILE A 79 -27.10 13.64 8.89
N ASP A 80 -27.96 12.85 8.25
CA ASP A 80 -28.01 12.80 6.79
C ASP A 80 -28.53 14.15 6.33
N ASP A 81 -27.64 14.96 5.75
CA ASP A 81 -27.96 16.31 5.34
C ASP A 81 -28.74 16.32 4.02
N GLY A 82 -29.13 15.17 3.47
CA GLY A 82 -29.93 15.05 2.24
C GLY A 82 -29.18 15.50 0.99
N PHE A 83 -27.83 15.54 1.03
CA PHE A 83 -27.01 16.02 -0.08
C PHE A 83 -27.18 15.19 -1.35
N ALA A 84 -27.30 13.86 -1.21
CA ALA A 84 -27.48 12.96 -2.35
C ALA A 84 -28.84 13.14 -3.04
N GLU A 85 -29.93 13.21 -2.27
CA GLU A 85 -31.28 13.42 -2.81
C GLU A 85 -31.41 14.79 -3.50
N ARG A 86 -30.77 15.83 -2.96
CA ARG A 86 -30.69 17.15 -3.62
C ARG A 86 -29.94 17.10 -4.95
N TYR A 87 -28.96 16.21 -5.10
CA TYR A 87 -28.20 16.07 -6.33
C TYR A 87 -28.98 15.28 -7.39
N GLU A 88 -29.74 14.27 -6.98
CA GLU A 88 -30.57 13.46 -7.88
C GLU A 88 -31.82 14.21 -8.38
N ALA A 89 -32.32 15.19 -7.61
CA ALA A 89 -33.48 16.01 -7.96
C ALA A 89 -33.18 17.23 -8.88
N LEU A 90 -31.93 17.39 -9.34
CA LEU A 90 -31.55 18.51 -10.21
C LEU A 90 -31.83 18.19 -11.69
N ASP A 91 -32.97 18.66 -12.19
CA ASP A 91 -33.33 18.62 -13.61
C ASP A 91 -32.56 19.68 -14.43
N GLY A 92 -31.23 19.61 -14.49
CA GLY A 92 -30.34 20.28 -15.47
C GLY A 92 -30.39 21.82 -15.66
N ASN A 93 -31.39 22.52 -15.11
CA ASN A 93 -31.75 23.90 -15.44
C ASN A 93 -32.11 24.73 -14.21
N THR A 94 -32.00 24.16 -13.01
CA THR A 94 -32.21 24.87 -11.74
C THR A 94 -30.84 25.30 -11.18
N PRO A 95 -30.60 26.59 -10.94
CA PRO A 95 -29.35 27.03 -10.33
C PRO A 95 -29.21 26.44 -8.93
N MET A 96 -28.02 25.93 -8.62
CA MET A 96 -27.67 25.36 -7.32
C MET A 96 -28.07 26.32 -6.19
N PRO A 97 -28.78 25.87 -5.14
CA PRO A 97 -28.99 26.70 -3.96
C PRO A 97 -27.63 27.05 -3.34
N ALA A 98 -27.48 28.30 -2.91
CA ALA A 98 -26.26 28.73 -2.23
C ALA A 98 -26.00 27.83 -1.02
N ALA A 99 -24.76 27.33 -0.92
CA ALA A 99 -24.36 26.44 0.16
C ALA A 99 -24.77 27.05 1.52
N PRO A 100 -25.36 26.27 2.43
CA PRO A 100 -25.67 26.77 3.76
C PRO A 100 -24.40 27.35 4.41
N THR A 101 -24.57 28.43 5.17
CA THR A 101 -23.51 29.10 5.93
C THR A 101 -22.60 28.08 6.58
N LEU A 102 -21.29 28.28 6.39
CA LEU A 102 -20.18 27.42 6.83
C LEU A 102 -20.60 26.44 7.94
N PRO A 103 -20.47 25.11 7.71
CA PRO A 103 -20.74 24.15 8.77
C PRO A 103 -19.95 24.56 10.03
N PRO A 104 -20.49 24.31 11.24
CA PRO A 104 -19.74 24.55 12.47
C PRO A 104 -18.36 23.93 12.27
N ALA A 105 -17.30 24.73 12.44
CA ALA A 105 -15.95 24.33 12.11
C ALA A 105 -15.74 22.89 12.60
N LEU A 106 -15.58 21.95 11.65
CA LEU A 106 -15.19 20.59 11.98
C LEU A 106 -14.05 20.75 12.99
N PRO A 107 -14.09 20.07 14.16
CA PRO A 107 -13.04 20.20 15.14
C PRO A 107 -11.74 20.06 14.38
N THR A 108 -10.92 21.12 14.38
CA THR A 108 -9.66 21.21 13.63
C THR A 108 -9.03 19.85 13.74
N SER A 109 -8.98 19.12 12.60
CA SER A 109 -8.63 17.70 12.48
C SER A 109 -7.81 17.31 13.69
N LEU A 110 -8.25 16.38 14.54
CA LEU A 110 -7.44 15.92 15.68
C LEU A 110 -6.00 15.73 15.19
N ASP A 111 -5.12 16.67 15.54
CA ASP A 111 -3.81 16.88 14.91
C ASP A 111 -2.84 15.86 15.49
N TYR A 112 -3.13 14.60 15.21
CA TYR A 112 -2.24 13.51 15.54
C TYR A 112 -1.00 13.62 14.66
N PRO A 113 0.20 13.55 15.26
CA PRO A 113 1.41 13.53 14.47
C PRO A 113 1.41 12.28 13.59
N ARG A 114 1.97 12.42 12.39
CA ARG A 114 1.94 11.39 11.35
C ARG A 114 3.30 10.73 11.26
N ILE A 115 3.30 9.40 11.19
CA ILE A 115 4.52 8.62 10.96
C ILE A 115 4.41 7.78 9.70
N LYS A 116 5.56 7.54 9.06
CA LYS A 116 5.69 6.77 7.81
C LYS A 116 6.29 5.40 8.11
N LEU A 117 5.51 4.34 7.82
CA LEU A 117 5.93 2.94 7.92
C LEU A 117 5.94 2.32 6.51
N LEU A 118 7.04 1.70 6.13
CA LEU A 118 7.21 0.99 4.86
C LEU A 118 7.28 -0.52 5.10
N ALA A 119 6.56 -1.33 4.33
CA ALA A 119 6.66 -2.78 4.34
C ALA A 119 7.32 -3.29 3.06
N ILE A 120 8.40 -4.06 3.22
CA ILE A 120 9.19 -4.62 2.11
C ILE A 120 9.55 -6.09 2.37
N GLY A 121 10.01 -6.76 1.32
CA GLY A 121 10.29 -8.19 1.29
C GLY A 121 9.78 -8.83 0.01
N ASP A 122 10.07 -10.10 -0.19
CA ASP A 122 9.82 -10.80 -1.45
C ASP A 122 8.31 -10.91 -1.79
N VAL A 123 8.00 -11.26 -3.04
CA VAL A 123 6.64 -11.45 -3.50
C VAL A 123 5.96 -12.59 -2.73
N GLY A 124 4.70 -12.39 -2.32
CA GLY A 124 3.92 -13.43 -1.64
C GLY A 124 4.33 -13.75 -0.19
N VAL A 125 5.29 -13.04 0.42
CA VAL A 125 5.65 -13.24 1.85
C VAL A 125 4.53 -12.83 2.81
N GLY A 126 3.58 -12.01 2.35
CA GLY A 126 2.36 -11.66 3.08
C GLY A 126 2.32 -10.25 3.67
N LYS A 127 3.10 -9.30 3.13
CA LYS A 127 3.14 -7.88 3.52
C LYS A 127 1.75 -7.24 3.60
N SER A 128 1.02 -7.25 2.49
CA SER A 128 -0.34 -6.74 2.39
C SER A 128 -1.31 -7.42 3.34
N CYS A 129 -1.17 -8.74 3.53
CA CYS A 129 -2.03 -9.51 4.43
C CYS A 129 -1.78 -9.13 5.89
N LEU A 130 -0.52 -8.89 6.27
CA LEU A 130 -0.15 -8.48 7.62
C LEU A 130 -0.67 -7.07 7.93
N ILE A 131 -0.52 -6.13 6.99
CA ILE A 131 -1.07 -4.77 7.13
C ILE A 131 -2.60 -4.80 7.18
N LYS A 132 -3.26 -5.53 6.28
CA LYS A 132 -4.73 -5.66 6.28
C LYS A 132 -5.24 -6.33 7.55
N ARG A 133 -4.54 -7.36 8.04
CA ARG A 133 -4.87 -7.99 9.33
C ARG A 133 -4.79 -7.00 10.47
N TYR A 134 -3.73 -6.20 10.55
CA TYR A 134 -3.60 -5.17 11.58
C TYR A 134 -4.66 -4.10 11.44
N CYS A 135 -4.86 -3.55 10.24
CA CYS A 135 -5.71 -2.39 10.01
C CYS A 135 -7.19 -2.72 10.15
N GLU A 136 -7.63 -3.80 9.50
CA GLU A 136 -9.03 -4.14 9.29
C GLU A 136 -9.47 -5.37 10.08
N GLY A 137 -8.56 -6.08 10.75
CA GLY A 137 -8.87 -7.31 11.49
C GLY A 137 -9.22 -8.50 10.58
N ARG A 138 -9.06 -8.38 9.25
CA ARG A 138 -9.45 -9.39 8.26
C ARG A 138 -8.24 -10.03 7.57
N PHE A 139 -8.44 -11.22 7.04
CA PHE A 139 -7.48 -11.91 6.18
C PHE A 139 -8.19 -12.43 4.94
N VAL A 140 -7.52 -12.33 3.80
CA VAL A 140 -8.02 -12.84 2.51
C VAL A 140 -7.01 -13.85 2.00
N ALA A 141 -7.47 -15.10 1.87
CA ALA A 141 -6.65 -16.22 1.41
C ALA A 141 -6.21 -16.10 -0.05
N LYS A 142 -7.09 -15.51 -0.88
CA LYS A 142 -6.84 -15.34 -2.31
C LYS A 142 -5.65 -14.43 -2.52
N TYR A 143 -4.61 -14.97 -3.14
CA TYR A 143 -3.43 -14.19 -3.52
C TYR A 143 -3.80 -13.19 -4.61
N ILE A 144 -3.51 -11.92 -4.34
CA ILE A 144 -3.59 -10.81 -5.28
C ILE A 144 -2.25 -10.07 -5.12
N PRO A 145 -1.33 -10.11 -6.11
CA PRO A 145 -0.09 -9.35 -6.07
C PRO A 145 -0.37 -7.86 -5.92
N THR A 146 0.47 -7.17 -5.14
CA THR A 146 0.46 -5.70 -5.10
C THR A 146 1.11 -5.16 -6.36
N ILE A 147 0.39 -4.28 -7.07
CA ILE A 147 0.90 -3.59 -8.25
C ILE A 147 1.54 -2.29 -7.78
N GLY A 148 2.86 -2.16 -7.91
CA GLY A 148 3.58 -0.98 -7.43
C GLY A 148 3.57 -0.85 -5.90
N ILE A 149 2.65 -0.04 -5.38
CA ILE A 149 2.52 0.26 -3.95
C ILE A 149 1.05 0.46 -3.56
N ASP A 150 0.65 -0.05 -2.40
CA ASP A 150 -0.66 0.19 -1.79
C ASP A 150 -0.50 1.08 -0.54
N PHE A 151 -1.54 1.84 -0.20
CA PHE A 151 -1.49 2.86 0.84
C PHE A 151 -2.61 2.68 1.86
N GLY A 152 -2.25 2.64 3.14
CA GLY A 152 -3.18 2.57 4.25
C GLY A 152 -2.89 3.60 5.33
N VAL A 153 -3.92 4.03 6.06
CA VAL A 153 -3.76 4.90 7.24
C VAL A 153 -4.53 4.32 8.40
N LYS A 154 -3.89 4.25 9.57
CA LYS A 154 -4.56 3.88 10.82
C LYS A 154 -4.09 4.74 11.98
N LYS A 155 -5.04 5.18 12.81
CA LYS A 155 -4.74 5.80 14.10
C LYS A 155 -4.35 4.68 15.08
N VAL A 156 -3.20 4.86 15.74
CA VAL A 156 -2.67 3.93 16.74
C VAL A 156 -2.50 4.68 18.05
N GLU A 157 -3.00 4.09 19.13
CA GLU A 157 -2.80 4.61 20.49
C GLU A 157 -1.40 4.26 20.99
N VAL A 158 -0.76 5.21 21.66
CA VAL A 158 0.64 5.08 22.08
C VAL A 158 0.71 5.17 23.60
N SER A 159 1.25 4.12 24.22
CA SER A 159 1.50 4.09 25.65
C SER A 159 2.68 4.97 26.01
N LYS A 160 2.44 6.03 26.80
CA LYS A 160 3.50 6.90 27.33
C LYS A 160 4.54 6.11 28.13
N ALA A 161 4.11 5.12 28.90
CA ALA A 161 5.00 4.29 29.69
C ALA A 161 5.95 3.46 28.79
N ALA A 162 5.43 2.88 27.71
CA ALA A 162 6.23 2.11 26.77
C ALA A 162 7.27 2.99 26.04
N VAL A 163 6.88 4.20 25.62
CA VAL A 163 7.80 5.16 24.98
C VAL A 163 8.93 5.57 25.95
N LEU A 164 8.59 5.86 27.21
CA LEU A 164 9.59 6.22 28.22
C LEU A 164 10.53 5.06 28.55
N GLN A 165 10.01 3.83 28.59
CA GLN A 165 10.82 2.63 28.76
C GLN A 165 11.79 2.45 27.59
N GLN A 166 11.32 2.63 26.36
CA GLN A 166 12.15 2.53 25.16
C GLN A 166 13.28 3.56 25.14
N ARG A 167 13.00 4.81 25.57
CA ARG A 167 14.03 5.86 25.70
C ARG A 167 15.09 5.56 26.76
N ARG A 168 14.78 4.73 27.76
CA ARG A 168 15.74 4.31 28.81
C ARG A 168 16.63 3.14 28.38
N SER A 169 16.16 2.31 27.45
CA SER A 169 16.89 1.13 26.97
C SER A 169 17.94 1.43 25.89
N GLU A 170 17.91 2.61 25.26
CA GLU A 170 18.96 3.03 24.32
C GLU A 170 20.13 3.70 25.09
N PRO A 171 21.38 3.26 24.89
CA PRO A 171 22.54 3.96 25.44
C PRO A 171 22.72 5.32 24.76
N SER A 172 22.92 6.37 25.56
CA SER A 172 23.12 7.75 25.09
C SER A 172 24.26 7.82 24.05
N PRO A 173 24.11 8.57 22.94
CA PRO A 173 25.22 8.78 22.01
C PRO A 173 26.39 9.52 22.68
N PRO A 174 27.65 9.27 22.25
CA PRO A 174 28.82 9.99 22.74
C PRO A 174 28.72 11.51 22.45
N ALA A 175 29.22 12.30 23.39
CA ALA A 175 28.87 13.71 23.63
C ALA A 175 29.46 14.75 22.64
N GLU A 176 29.57 14.47 21.34
CA GLU A 176 30.22 15.39 20.38
C GLU A 176 29.34 15.93 19.24
N THR A 177 28.03 15.70 19.26
CA THR A 177 27.11 16.34 18.28
C THR A 177 25.96 17.09 18.96
N ALA A 178 26.29 17.90 19.96
CA ALA A 178 25.39 18.94 20.44
C ALA A 178 25.52 20.19 19.56
N GLN A 179 25.00 20.14 18.33
CA GLN A 179 24.64 21.35 17.60
C GLN A 179 23.13 21.57 17.71
N SER A 180 22.81 22.74 18.24
CA SER A 180 21.50 23.26 18.56
C SER A 180 20.56 23.30 17.36
N GLY A 181 19.44 22.58 17.46
CA GLY A 181 18.34 22.60 16.49
C GLY A 181 16.97 22.41 17.16
N GLY A 182 16.37 23.51 17.59
CA GLY A 182 14.92 23.78 17.61
C GLY A 182 13.91 22.72 18.08
N GLY A 183 13.48 22.84 19.34
CA GLY A 183 12.07 22.75 19.78
C GLY A 183 11.15 21.68 19.19
N ALA A 184 11.27 20.44 19.66
CA ALA A 184 10.16 19.49 19.64
C ALA A 184 9.43 19.55 20.99
N SER A 185 8.11 19.75 20.96
CA SER A 185 7.25 19.77 22.14
C SER A 185 7.50 18.52 23.01
N SER A 186 7.83 18.73 24.28
CA SER A 186 8.18 17.71 25.30
C SER A 186 7.05 16.72 25.65
N ALA A 187 5.95 16.72 24.91
CA ALA A 187 4.78 15.90 25.16
C ALA A 187 4.74 14.68 24.23
N ILE A 188 4.93 13.49 24.79
CA ILE A 188 4.69 12.23 24.09
C ILE A 188 3.21 12.18 23.69
N PRO A 189 2.87 12.02 22.40
CA PRO A 189 1.49 11.97 21.95
C PRO A 189 0.79 10.71 22.48
N SER A 190 -0.49 10.82 22.83
CA SER A 190 -1.31 9.66 23.23
C SER A 190 -1.76 8.80 22.05
N ALA A 191 -1.71 9.33 20.83
CA ALA A 191 -2.00 8.59 19.61
C ALA A 191 -1.29 9.24 18.41
N VAL A 192 -0.99 8.41 17.40
CA VAL A 192 -0.34 8.82 16.14
C VAL A 192 -1.13 8.28 14.96
N ARG A 193 -1.03 8.96 13.80
CA ARG A 193 -1.54 8.43 12.52
C ARG A 193 -0.39 7.75 11.79
N VAL A 194 -0.50 6.43 11.62
CA VAL A 194 0.49 5.62 10.90
C VAL A 194 0.06 5.53 9.45
N ASN A 195 0.94 5.99 8.55
CA ASN A 195 0.81 5.82 7.12
C ASN A 195 1.59 4.56 6.71
N PHE A 196 0.86 3.53 6.30
CA PHE A 196 1.42 2.26 5.83
C PHE A 196 1.61 2.32 4.33
N TRP A 197 2.85 2.09 3.91
CA TRP A 197 3.26 1.94 2.53
C TRP A 197 3.54 0.46 2.29
N ASP A 198 2.63 -0.22 1.60
CA ASP A 198 2.74 -1.64 1.28
C ASP A 198 3.40 -1.82 -0.09
N GLY A 199 4.70 -2.06 -0.10
CA GLY A 199 5.45 -2.20 -1.35
C GLY A 199 5.21 -3.53 -2.04
N SER A 200 5.26 -3.56 -3.37
CA SER A 200 5.33 -4.83 -4.09
C SER A 200 6.61 -5.59 -3.75
N GLY A 201 6.56 -6.92 -3.81
CA GLY A 201 7.79 -7.74 -3.72
C GLY A 201 8.35 -8.12 -5.08
N ASP A 202 7.67 -7.73 -6.16
CA ASP A 202 8.04 -8.06 -7.52
C ASP A 202 9.09 -7.07 -8.04
N GLY A 203 10.14 -7.60 -8.67
CA GLY A 203 11.28 -6.84 -9.18
C GLY A 203 10.87 -5.79 -10.21
N ASP A 204 9.81 -6.07 -10.98
CA ASP A 204 9.27 -5.17 -12.01
C ASP A 204 8.79 -3.82 -11.44
N TYR A 205 8.54 -3.74 -10.13
CA TYR A 205 8.08 -2.53 -9.45
C TYR A 205 9.14 -1.86 -8.57
N ARG A 206 10.39 -2.34 -8.55
CA ARG A 206 11.45 -1.74 -7.70
C ARG A 206 11.67 -0.26 -7.99
N GLU A 207 11.62 0.16 -9.24
CA GLU A 207 11.77 1.57 -9.63
C GLU A 207 10.71 2.47 -8.99
N ILE A 208 9.48 1.98 -8.84
CA ILE A 208 8.39 2.69 -8.17
C ILE A 208 8.66 2.79 -6.67
N LEU A 209 9.18 1.72 -6.05
CA LEU A 209 9.45 1.67 -4.61
C LEU A 209 10.52 2.65 -4.14
N ASN A 210 11.49 2.97 -5.01
CA ASN A 210 12.61 3.87 -4.71
C ASN A 210 12.15 5.21 -4.10
N GLU A 211 11.05 5.78 -4.60
CA GLU A 211 10.49 7.05 -4.11
C GLU A 211 9.92 6.95 -2.68
N PHE A 212 9.62 5.74 -2.21
CA PHE A 212 8.95 5.52 -0.92
C PHE A 212 9.92 5.16 0.22
N TYR A 213 11.19 4.87 -0.08
CA TYR A 213 12.21 4.71 0.95
C TYR A 213 12.58 6.04 1.62
N GLU A 214 12.52 7.16 0.89
CA GLU A 214 12.81 8.46 1.46
C GLU A 214 11.85 8.77 2.62
N ALA A 215 12.38 9.33 3.71
CA ALA A 215 11.58 9.73 4.87
C ALA A 215 10.82 8.57 5.58
N ALA A 216 11.15 7.31 5.28
CA ALA A 216 10.66 6.18 6.08
C ALA A 216 11.22 6.28 7.51
N GLN A 217 10.34 6.27 8.51
CA GLN A 217 10.75 6.29 9.93
C GLN A 217 10.78 4.88 10.52
N GLY A 218 10.01 3.95 9.93
CA GLY A 218 9.93 2.57 10.35
C GLY A 218 9.78 1.66 9.14
N VAL A 219 10.39 0.49 9.21
CA VAL A 219 10.36 -0.51 8.17
C VAL A 219 9.97 -1.86 8.76
N LEU A 220 8.95 -2.49 8.16
CA LEU A 220 8.64 -3.89 8.36
C LEU A 220 9.30 -4.69 7.25
N LEU A 221 10.44 -5.30 7.55
CA LEU A 221 11.11 -6.21 6.65
C LEU A 221 10.53 -7.61 6.87
N MET A 222 10.06 -8.28 5.82
CA MET A 222 9.33 -9.55 5.97
C MET A 222 9.88 -10.66 5.06
N TYR A 223 9.84 -11.89 5.57
CA TYR A 223 10.04 -13.12 4.80
C TYR A 223 8.97 -14.17 5.17
N ASP A 224 8.83 -15.21 4.34
CA ASP A 224 7.99 -16.37 4.63
C ASP A 224 8.83 -17.44 5.34
N ALA A 225 8.47 -17.81 6.57
CA ALA A 225 9.19 -18.80 7.38
C ALA A 225 9.25 -20.20 6.73
N ARG A 226 8.37 -20.46 5.74
CA ARG A 226 8.30 -21.69 4.95
C ARG A 226 9.03 -21.56 3.61
N SER A 227 9.76 -20.47 3.36
CA SER A 227 10.48 -20.21 2.12
C SER A 227 11.91 -19.72 2.39
N ALA A 228 12.88 -20.65 2.27
CA ALA A 228 14.30 -20.33 2.38
C ALA A 228 14.73 -19.27 1.35
N GLN A 229 14.18 -19.31 0.13
CA GLN A 229 14.46 -18.30 -0.90
C GLN A 229 14.09 -16.88 -0.45
N SER A 230 12.91 -16.70 0.15
CA SER A 230 12.48 -15.38 0.64
C SER A 230 13.34 -14.87 1.80
N PHE A 231 13.97 -15.79 2.54
CA PHE A 231 14.90 -15.45 3.61
C PHE A 231 16.27 -15.06 3.06
N THR A 232 16.80 -15.78 2.06
CA THR A 232 18.03 -15.38 1.37
C THR A 232 17.87 -14.01 0.69
N ALA A 233 16.72 -13.74 0.10
CA ALA A 233 16.41 -12.45 -0.53
C ALA A 233 16.41 -11.26 0.44
N LEU A 234 16.35 -11.49 1.76
CA LEU A 234 16.43 -10.41 2.76
C LEU A 234 17.71 -9.58 2.61
N GLN A 235 18.80 -10.22 2.18
CA GLN A 235 20.06 -9.53 1.93
C GLN A 235 19.91 -8.45 0.87
N ASP A 236 19.31 -8.77 -0.27
CA ASP A 236 19.07 -7.81 -1.36
C ASP A 236 18.17 -6.66 -0.91
N TRP A 237 17.12 -6.96 -0.13
CA TRP A 237 16.22 -5.94 0.43
C TRP A 237 16.93 -5.05 1.47
N TRP A 238 17.89 -5.59 2.21
CA TRP A 238 18.69 -4.84 3.17
C TRP A 238 19.68 -3.90 2.48
N GLU A 239 20.31 -4.36 1.41
CA GLU A 239 21.21 -3.55 0.59
C GLU A 239 20.44 -2.40 -0.07
N GLU A 240 19.23 -2.68 -0.59
CA GLU A 240 18.33 -1.66 -1.13
C GLU A 240 17.94 -0.62 -0.06
N LEU A 241 17.56 -1.07 1.14
CA LEU A 241 17.32 -0.17 2.28
C LEU A 241 18.54 0.70 2.60
N THR A 242 19.74 0.12 2.61
CA THR A 242 20.98 0.82 2.93
C THR A 242 21.34 1.83 1.84
N MET A 243 20.97 1.56 0.59
CA MET A 243 21.17 2.46 -0.54
C MET A 243 20.27 3.69 -0.48
N TYR A 244 19.00 3.54 -0.10
CA TYR A 244 18.02 4.63 -0.14
C TYR A 244 17.74 5.31 1.20
N CYS A 245 17.99 4.64 2.34
CA CYS A 245 17.77 5.20 3.67
C CYS A 245 19.08 5.65 4.33
N GLN A 246 19.14 6.92 4.72
CA GLN A 246 20.31 7.49 5.39
C GLN A 246 20.53 6.88 6.78
N GLY A 247 21.79 6.68 7.16
CA GLY A 247 22.19 6.26 8.52
C GLY A 247 21.96 4.78 8.84
N MET A 248 21.58 3.95 7.86
CA MET A 248 21.49 2.49 8.03
C MET A 248 22.87 1.91 8.36
N PRO A 249 22.96 0.90 9.25
CA PRO A 249 24.22 0.22 9.50
C PRO A 249 24.64 -0.55 8.26
N ALA A 250 25.92 -0.43 7.88
CA ALA A 250 26.49 -1.31 6.86
C ALA A 250 26.33 -2.76 7.33
N ALA A 251 25.90 -3.65 6.43
CA ALA A 251 25.83 -5.08 6.74
C ALA A 251 27.19 -5.52 7.29
N SER A 252 27.24 -6.07 8.50
CA SER A 252 28.48 -6.61 9.05
C SER A 252 28.91 -7.76 8.13
N GLY A 253 29.98 -7.56 7.37
CA GLY A 253 30.33 -8.42 6.25
C GLY A 253 30.44 -9.91 6.62
N GLY A 254 29.51 -10.70 6.10
CA GLY A 254 29.69 -12.14 5.92
C GLY A 254 30.49 -12.36 4.63
N GLY A 255 31.76 -12.72 4.77
CA GLY A 255 32.58 -13.17 3.64
C GLY A 255 32.00 -14.45 3.05
N GLY A 256 31.54 -14.35 1.80
CA GLY A 256 31.23 -15.48 0.93
C GLY A 256 31.89 -15.22 -0.42
N GLU A 257 32.90 -16.02 -0.74
CA GLU A 257 33.60 -16.02 -2.02
C GLU A 257 32.64 -16.32 -3.20
N GLY A 258 32.81 -15.59 -4.30
CA GLY A 258 32.64 -16.14 -5.65
C GLY A 258 31.32 -15.86 -6.36
N SER A 259 31.21 -14.68 -6.97
CA SER A 259 30.73 -14.57 -8.35
C SER A 259 31.27 -13.29 -8.99
N ASP A 260 32.09 -13.46 -10.03
CA ASP A 260 32.86 -12.44 -10.74
C ASP A 260 32.04 -11.20 -11.16
N PRO A 261 32.59 -9.97 -11.00
CA PRO A 261 32.08 -8.79 -11.65
C PRO A 261 32.80 -8.61 -13.00
N ALA A 262 32.21 -9.12 -14.08
CA ALA A 262 32.69 -8.86 -15.43
C ALA A 262 31.52 -8.51 -16.35
N LEU A 263 31.14 -7.23 -16.37
CA LEU A 263 31.00 -6.41 -17.59
C LEU A 263 30.58 -4.99 -17.21
N ALA A 264 31.56 -4.11 -16.99
CA ALA A 264 31.39 -2.67 -17.13
C ALA A 264 32.46 -2.16 -18.09
N GLY A 265 32.15 -2.27 -19.38
CA GLY A 265 32.95 -1.71 -20.46
C GLY A 265 32.81 -0.18 -20.49
N SER A 266 33.94 0.47 -20.20
CA SER A 266 34.32 1.85 -20.51
C SER A 266 33.51 2.59 -21.59
N ALA A 267 33.02 3.78 -21.24
CA ALA A 267 33.02 4.93 -22.14
C ALA A 267 33.22 6.22 -21.32
N ALA A 268 34.45 6.72 -21.32
CA ALA A 268 34.79 8.02 -20.79
C ALA A 268 34.49 9.12 -21.83
N GLY A 269 33.86 10.21 -21.35
CA GLY A 269 34.19 11.58 -21.77
C GLY A 269 33.35 12.23 -22.87
N ALA A 270 32.39 13.07 -22.45
CA ALA A 270 32.25 14.42 -23.00
C ALA A 270 31.40 15.27 -22.05
N GLY A 271 31.99 16.34 -21.53
CA GLY A 271 31.34 17.30 -20.65
C GLY A 271 30.20 18.05 -21.34
N GLY A 272 29.10 18.20 -20.61
CA GLY A 272 28.00 19.10 -20.94
C GLY A 272 27.29 19.50 -19.66
N LYS A 273 27.56 20.70 -19.15
CA LYS A 273 26.75 21.33 -18.12
C LYS A 273 25.32 21.45 -18.67
N ARG A 274 24.38 20.65 -18.14
CA ARG A 274 22.95 20.93 -18.25
C ARG A 274 22.38 20.96 -16.84
N ALA A 275 22.14 22.18 -16.36
CA ALA A 275 21.20 22.42 -15.28
C ALA A 275 19.82 21.97 -15.79
N SER A 276 19.31 20.86 -15.28
CA SER A 276 17.89 20.54 -15.39
C SER A 276 17.21 21.13 -14.16
N ALA A 277 16.40 22.15 -14.42
CA ALA A 277 15.45 22.68 -13.46
C ALA A 277 14.56 21.52 -12.97
N SER A 278 14.61 21.25 -11.67
CA SER A 278 13.65 20.38 -10.98
C SER A 278 12.28 21.05 -11.11
N SER A 279 11.47 20.55 -12.03
CA SER A 279 10.04 20.90 -12.09
C SER A 279 9.37 20.16 -10.95
N THR A 280 9.26 20.86 -9.83
CA THR A 280 8.48 20.45 -8.68
C THR A 280 7.02 20.36 -9.11
N VAL A 281 6.55 19.16 -9.43
CA VAL A 281 5.11 18.86 -9.44
C VAL A 281 4.72 18.60 -7.99
N THR A 282 4.49 19.68 -7.25
CA THR A 282 3.85 19.64 -5.94
C THR A 282 2.40 19.20 -6.16
N SER A 283 2.11 17.91 -5.91
CA SER A 283 0.75 17.46 -5.68
C SER A 283 0.27 18.08 -4.37
N GLY A 284 -0.52 19.14 -4.50
CA GLY A 284 -1.07 19.89 -3.39
C GLY A 284 -1.97 19.01 -2.52
N THR A 285 -1.44 18.56 -1.38
CA THR A 285 -2.27 18.19 -0.23
C THR A 285 -2.28 19.37 0.73
N ALA A 286 -3.49 19.80 1.10
CA ALA A 286 -3.77 20.95 1.94
C ALA A 286 -2.89 21.02 3.21
N ALA A 287 -2.52 22.25 3.58
CA ALA A 287 -1.75 22.66 4.75
C ALA A 287 -1.79 21.66 5.92
N GLY A 288 -0.72 20.88 6.08
CA GLY A 288 -0.57 19.90 7.14
C GLY A 288 0.90 19.56 7.34
N LYS A 289 1.36 19.68 8.59
CA LYS A 289 2.70 19.36 9.10
C LYS A 289 3.37 18.19 8.35
N ALA A 290 4.62 18.39 7.88
CA ALA A 290 5.38 17.43 7.08
C ALA A 290 5.35 16.01 7.67
N VAL A 291 4.85 15.04 6.91
CA VAL A 291 4.90 13.61 7.23
C VAL A 291 6.35 13.15 7.16
N GLY A 292 6.83 12.40 8.16
CA GLY A 292 8.02 11.57 7.96
C GLY A 292 9.39 12.24 8.08
N ARG A 293 9.56 13.40 8.73
CA ARG A 293 10.91 13.93 8.95
C ARG A 293 11.77 12.93 9.74
N THR A 294 12.86 12.48 9.13
CA THR A 294 13.85 11.58 9.74
C THR A 294 15.06 12.34 10.30
N ASP A 295 15.26 13.59 9.89
CA ASP A 295 16.39 14.46 10.26
C ASP A 295 17.75 13.76 10.07
N GLY A 296 17.88 12.98 8.99
CA GLY A 296 19.08 12.20 8.66
C GLY A 296 19.30 10.93 9.48
N ARG A 297 18.36 10.56 10.37
CA ARG A 297 18.43 9.34 11.18
C ARG A 297 17.84 8.14 10.46
N ALA A 298 18.45 6.98 10.68
CA ALA A 298 17.99 5.71 10.09
C ALA A 298 16.56 5.34 10.51
N PRO A 299 15.77 4.71 9.61
CA PRO A 299 14.51 4.10 10.01
C PRO A 299 14.74 3.00 11.07
N ILE A 300 13.70 2.72 11.84
CA ILE A 300 13.69 1.57 12.75
C ILE A 300 13.21 0.35 11.96
N VAL A 301 14.02 -0.69 11.88
CA VAL A 301 13.66 -1.92 11.15
C VAL A 301 13.21 -3.00 12.14
N VAL A 302 12.06 -3.61 11.88
CA VAL A 302 11.60 -4.82 12.55
C VAL A 302 11.50 -5.95 11.54
N LEU A 303 12.16 -7.08 11.83
CA LEU A 303 12.13 -8.26 10.98
C LEU A 303 10.95 -9.16 11.38
N CYS A 304 10.11 -9.53 10.41
CA CYS A 304 8.99 -10.43 10.60
C CYS A 304 9.17 -11.73 9.80
N ALA A 305 9.23 -12.85 10.51
CA ALA A 305 9.08 -14.18 9.93
C ALA A 305 7.59 -14.51 9.85
N ASN A 306 6.99 -14.42 8.67
CA ASN A 306 5.54 -14.59 8.52
C ASN A 306 5.18 -16.04 8.17
N LYS A 307 3.89 -16.39 8.32
CA LYS A 307 3.29 -17.70 8.03
C LYS A 307 3.80 -18.83 8.94
N VAL A 308 4.00 -18.54 10.22
CA VAL A 308 4.44 -19.53 11.22
C VAL A 308 3.32 -20.43 11.76
N ASP A 309 2.06 -20.13 11.40
CA ASP A 309 0.92 -21.00 11.72
C ASP A 309 1.00 -22.34 10.96
N ASP A 310 0.14 -23.31 11.27
CA ASP A 310 -0.02 -24.54 10.48
C ASP A 310 -1.43 -24.59 9.84
N THR A 311 -2.08 -23.44 9.67
CA THR A 311 -3.48 -23.41 9.26
C THR A 311 -3.63 -23.75 7.78
N ALA A 312 -4.43 -24.79 7.50
CA ALA A 312 -4.96 -25.03 6.17
C ALA A 312 -5.96 -23.91 5.85
N VAL A 313 -5.56 -22.98 4.99
CA VAL A 313 -6.43 -21.87 4.58
C VAL A 313 -7.31 -22.36 3.43
N PRO A 314 -8.66 -22.29 3.55
CA PRO A 314 -9.55 -22.69 2.46
C PRO A 314 -9.26 -21.92 1.17
N GLY A 315 -9.02 -22.65 0.08
CA GLY A 315 -8.67 -22.08 -1.22
C GLY A 315 -7.20 -21.68 -1.40
N ALA A 316 -6.34 -22.00 -0.43
CA ALA A 316 -4.89 -21.91 -0.58
C ALA A 316 -4.26 -23.31 -0.65
N ALA A 317 -3.01 -23.37 -1.13
CA ALA A 317 -2.23 -24.60 -1.08
C ALA A 317 -1.99 -25.06 0.37
N ALA A 318 -1.76 -26.36 0.55
CA ALA A 318 -1.43 -26.91 1.86
C ALA A 318 -0.19 -26.21 2.46
N PRO A 319 -0.15 -26.03 3.79
CA PRO A 319 1.01 -25.42 4.44
C PRO A 319 2.28 -26.22 4.12
N ARG A 320 3.28 -25.54 3.58
CA ARG A 320 4.63 -26.11 3.42
C ARG A 320 5.30 -26.23 4.78
N PRO A 321 6.20 -27.20 4.98
CA PRO A 321 7.00 -27.27 6.21
C PRO A 321 7.83 -26.00 6.37
N ARG A 322 8.12 -25.65 7.64
CA ARG A 322 9.05 -24.57 7.96
C ARG A 322 10.40 -24.82 7.29
N ALA A 323 10.90 -23.79 6.60
CA ALA A 323 12.19 -23.83 5.92
C ALA A 323 13.29 -23.08 6.67
N VAL A 324 12.91 -22.12 7.53
CA VAL A 324 13.82 -21.29 8.31
C VAL A 324 13.46 -21.38 9.78
N SER A 325 14.44 -21.73 10.62
CA SER A 325 14.26 -21.78 12.07
C SER A 325 14.19 -20.38 12.69
N GLU A 326 13.53 -20.27 13.84
CA GLU A 326 13.48 -19.02 14.62
C GLU A 326 14.90 -18.52 14.96
N ALA A 327 15.79 -19.44 15.34
CA ALA A 327 17.17 -19.10 15.70
C ALA A 327 17.94 -18.46 14.54
N GLN A 328 17.76 -18.95 13.31
CA GLN A 328 18.36 -18.37 12.10
C GLN A 328 17.82 -16.96 11.84
N GLY A 329 16.49 -16.78 11.87
CA GLY A 329 15.88 -15.46 11.68
C GLY A 329 16.32 -14.44 12.73
N ARG A 330 16.36 -14.86 14.00
CA ARG A 330 16.81 -14.02 15.12
C ARG A 330 18.31 -13.72 15.07
N ALA A 331 19.14 -14.63 14.55
CA ALA A 331 20.56 -14.37 14.34
C ALA A 331 20.74 -13.31 13.25
N TRP A 332 20.08 -13.47 12.11
CA TRP A 332 20.13 -12.51 11.00
C TRP A 332 19.67 -11.12 11.42
N ALA A 333 18.56 -11.03 12.17
CA ALA A 333 18.06 -9.76 12.69
C ALA A 333 19.07 -9.04 13.60
N ARG A 334 19.79 -9.79 14.44
CA ARG A 334 20.83 -9.22 15.33
C ARG A 334 22.05 -8.75 14.54
N GLU A 335 22.49 -9.52 13.56
CA GLU A 335 23.62 -9.20 12.70
C GLU A 335 23.39 -7.88 11.92
N HIS A 336 22.18 -7.67 11.43
CA HIS A 336 21.81 -6.47 10.68
C HIS A 336 21.36 -5.30 11.58
N GLY A 337 21.38 -5.46 12.90
CA GLY A 337 20.96 -4.40 13.82
C GLY A 337 19.46 -4.07 13.73
N CYS A 338 18.61 -5.04 13.34
CA CYS A 338 17.16 -4.90 13.44
C CYS A 338 16.76 -4.66 14.89
N ALA A 339 15.81 -3.75 15.11
CA ALA A 339 15.36 -3.36 16.44
C ALA A 339 14.62 -4.51 17.18
N ALA A 340 13.93 -5.36 16.42
CA ALA A 340 13.24 -6.54 16.92
C ALA A 340 13.06 -7.61 15.84
N TYR A 341 12.74 -8.83 16.30
CA TYR A 341 12.37 -9.97 15.48
C TYR A 341 11.07 -10.59 15.99
N TYR A 342 10.11 -10.82 15.10
CA TYR A 342 8.82 -11.42 15.42
C TYR A 342 8.46 -12.56 14.47
N GLU A 343 7.97 -13.66 15.04
CA GLU A 343 7.29 -14.72 14.32
C GLU A 343 5.80 -14.39 14.20
N THR A 344 5.32 -14.14 12.99
CA THR A 344 3.99 -13.59 12.74
C THR A 344 3.13 -14.52 11.89
N SER A 345 1.82 -14.41 12.07
CA SER A 345 0.85 -15.03 11.16
C SER A 345 -0.27 -14.05 10.84
N ALA A 346 -0.33 -13.61 9.57
CA ALA A 346 -1.46 -12.83 9.09
C ALA A 346 -2.79 -13.61 9.10
N SER A 347 -2.76 -14.94 9.00
CA SER A 347 -3.96 -15.78 8.97
C SER A 347 -4.58 -15.96 10.36
N THR A 348 -3.77 -16.15 11.40
CA THR A 348 -4.25 -16.31 12.79
C THR A 348 -4.28 -14.98 13.56
N GLY A 349 -3.47 -14.00 13.14
CA GLY A 349 -3.24 -12.75 13.87
C GLY A 349 -2.10 -12.82 14.89
N GLN A 350 -1.44 -13.97 15.03
CA GLN A 350 -0.33 -14.16 15.98
C GLN A 350 0.76 -13.12 15.75
N ASN A 351 1.13 -12.40 16.81
CA ASN A 351 2.19 -11.39 16.89
C ASN A 351 2.07 -10.21 15.90
N VAL A 352 0.96 -10.08 15.16
CA VAL A 352 0.79 -9.01 14.16
C VAL A 352 0.66 -7.66 14.85
N LYS A 353 -0.14 -7.59 15.93
CA LYS A 353 -0.36 -6.35 16.67
C LYS A 353 0.91 -5.95 17.41
N GLU A 354 1.54 -6.92 18.06
CA GLU A 354 2.76 -6.77 18.85
C GLU A 354 3.91 -6.23 18.01
N ALA A 355 4.15 -6.80 16.82
CA ALA A 355 5.23 -6.35 15.94
C ALA A 355 5.05 -4.90 15.45
N ILE A 356 3.82 -4.54 15.06
CA ILE A 356 3.52 -3.19 14.54
C ILE A 356 3.49 -2.16 15.66
N GLU A 357 2.89 -2.46 16.80
CA GLU A 357 2.81 -1.52 17.92
C GLU A 357 4.17 -1.30 18.60
N ASP A 358 5.02 -2.34 18.70
CA ASP A 358 6.41 -2.17 19.13
C ASP A 358 7.18 -1.24 18.18
N LEU A 359 7.08 -1.47 16.87
CA LEU A 359 7.70 -0.59 15.87
C LEU A 359 7.20 0.86 16.01
N VAL A 360 5.88 1.07 16.15
CA VAL A 360 5.29 2.40 16.33
C VAL A 360 5.81 3.07 17.61
N VAL A 361 5.86 2.36 18.74
CA VAL A 361 6.39 2.89 20.01
C VAL A 361 7.85 3.34 19.85
N ARG A 362 8.68 2.52 19.18
CA ARG A 362 10.08 2.86 18.91
C ARG A 362 10.21 4.06 17.99
N MET A 363 9.38 4.14 16.95
CA MET A 363 9.36 5.29 16.04
C MET A 363 8.99 6.57 16.78
N VAL A 364 7.98 6.51 17.65
CA VAL A 364 7.61 7.67 18.49
C VAL A 364 8.72 8.02 19.46
N ALA A 365 9.37 7.04 20.09
CA ALA A 365 10.48 7.29 21.01
C ALA A 365 11.68 7.97 20.33
N LYS A 366 11.95 7.62 19.06
CA LYS A 366 13.07 8.13 18.26
C LYS A 366 12.73 9.47 17.58
N PHE A 367 11.61 9.57 16.88
CA PHE A 367 11.32 10.70 15.97
C PHE A 367 10.41 11.79 16.56
N MET A 368 9.91 11.61 17.77
CA MET A 368 9.10 12.59 18.53
C MET A 368 9.64 12.68 19.94
#